data_AF-A0A1J5G381-F1
#
_entry.id   AF-A0A1J5G381-F1
#
_cell.length_a   1.000
_cell.length_b   1.000
_cell.length_c   1.000
_cell.angle_alpha   90.00
_cell.angle_beta   90.00
_cell.angle_gamma   90.00
#
_symmetry.space_group_name_H-M   'P 1'
#
loop_
_entity.id
_entity.type
_entity.pdbx_description
1 polymer ?
#
loop_
_entity_poly.entity_id
_entity_poly.type
_entity_poly.pdbx_seq_one_letter_code
_entity_poly.pdbx_strand_id
1 'polypeptide(L)' 'MTTQKTTQKTTQKILELIKEKPRITRKELAEKIGISESGIKFNLNQLKKKNKIKRVGPDRGGSWEILK' A
#
# COMPACT_ATOMS: atom_id res chain seq x y z
N MET A 1 -0.83 15.26 -19.76
CA MET A 1 0.36 15.21 -18.87
C MET A 1 -0.06 15.39 -17.42
N THR A 2 -0.55 14.36 -16.70
CA THR A 2 -0.99 14.56 -15.30
C THR A 2 -1.13 13.22 -14.55
N THR A 3 -0.04 12.63 -14.06
CA THR A 3 -0.16 11.50 -13.08
C THR A 3 1.02 11.32 -12.12
N GLN A 4 2.17 11.95 -12.36
CA GLN A 4 3.36 11.61 -11.57
C GLN A 4 3.42 12.22 -10.16
N LYS A 5 2.85 13.43 -9.94
CA LYS A 5 2.96 14.13 -8.63
C LYS A 5 2.05 13.57 -7.53
N THR A 6 0.84 13.12 -7.88
CA THR A 6 -0.12 12.60 -6.87
C THR A 6 0.30 11.23 -6.34
N THR A 7 0.90 10.41 -7.19
CA THR A 7 1.26 9.03 -6.88
C THR A 7 2.25 8.93 -5.70
N GLN A 8 3.24 9.83 -5.62
CA GLN A 8 4.26 9.77 -4.56
C GLN A 8 3.69 9.96 -3.14
N LYS A 9 2.76 10.91 -2.98
CA LYS A 9 2.11 11.17 -1.67
C LYS A 9 1.28 9.97 -1.21
N THR A 10 0.58 9.31 -2.13
CA THR A 10 -0.19 8.09 -1.86
C THR A 10 0.73 6.97 -1.38
N THR A 11 1.85 6.73 -2.05
CA THR A 11 2.78 5.65 -1.70
C THR A 11 3.37 5.84 -0.30
N GLN A 12 3.72 7.07 0.08
CA GLN A 12 4.18 7.38 1.45
C GLN A 12 3.10 7.09 2.49
N LYS A 13 1.86 7.55 2.27
CA LYS A 13 0.74 7.25 3.18
C LYS A 13 0.50 5.75 3.32
N ILE A 14 0.60 4.96 2.25
CA ILE A 14 0.47 3.50 2.32
C ILE A 14 1.55 2.91 3.25
N LEU A 15 2.80 3.35 3.12
CA LEU A 15 3.89 2.88 3.96
C LEU A 15 3.69 3.27 5.43
N GLU A 16 3.25 4.50 5.72
CA GLU A 16 2.91 4.92 7.09
C GLU A 16 1.78 4.07 7.67
N LEU A 17 0.70 3.87 6.92
CA LEU A 17 -0.44 3.07 7.35
C LEU A 17 -0.08 1.59 7.55
N ILE A 18 0.79 1.02 6.71
CA ILE A 18 1.32 -0.34 6.91
C ILE A 18 2.22 -0.38 8.14
N LYS A 19 3.03 0.65 8.38
CA LYS A 19 3.92 0.75 9.54
C LYS A 19 3.12 0.83 10.85
N GLU A 20 2.05 1.62 10.88
CA GLU A 20 1.14 1.72 12.02
C GLU A 20 0.27 0.47 12.17
N LYS A 21 -0.25 -0.05 11.05
CA LYS A 21 -1.17 -1.18 11.02
C LYS A 21 -0.76 -2.17 9.93
N PRO A 22 0.15 -3.11 10.21
CA PRO A 22 0.59 -4.09 9.22
C PRO A 22 -0.54 -5.02 8.76
N ARG A 23 -1.61 -5.17 9.54
CA ARG A 23 -2.81 -5.93 9.15
C ARG A 23 -3.77 -5.17 8.22
N ILE A 24 -3.42 -3.97 7.78
CA ILE A 24 -4.33 -3.14 6.96
C ILE A 24 -4.65 -3.81 5.62
N THR A 25 -5.93 -3.78 5.25
CA THR A 25 -6.40 -4.34 3.99
C THR A 25 -6.32 -3.32 2.84
N ARG A 26 -6.38 -3.80 1.60
CA ARG A 26 -6.43 -2.94 0.41
C ARG A 26 -7.64 -1.99 0.43
N LYS A 27 -8.77 -2.45 0.96
CA LYS A 27 -10.01 -1.68 1.08
C LYS A 27 -9.86 -0.57 2.11
N GLU A 28 -9.34 -0.88 3.31
CA GLU A 28 -9.05 0.14 4.32
C GLU A 28 -8.03 1.18 3.83
N LEU A 29 -7.00 0.76 3.09
CA LEU A 29 -6.04 1.68 2.48
C LEU A 29 -6.72 2.63 1.48
N ALA A 30 -7.63 2.10 0.66
CA ALA A 30 -8.40 2.89 -0.30
C ALA A 30 -9.28 3.92 0.40
N GLU A 31 -10.01 3.50 1.44
CA GLU A 31 -10.87 4.38 2.24
C GLU A 31 -10.07 5.44 3.01
N LYS A 32 -8.98 5.05 3.70
CA LYS A 32 -8.14 6.00 4.45
C LYS A 32 -7.44 7.02 3.57
N ILE A 33 -7.00 6.61 2.38
CA ILE A 33 -6.27 7.50 1.47
C ILE A 33 -7.24 8.30 0.59
N GLY A 34 -8.48 7.83 0.43
CA GLY A 34 -9.48 8.45 -0.43
C GLY A 34 -9.22 8.21 -1.92
N ILE A 35 -8.66 7.06 -2.28
CA ILE A 35 -8.42 6.70 -3.67
C ILE A 35 -9.04 5.34 -4.01
N SER A 36 -9.25 5.08 -5.30
CA SER A 36 -9.82 3.83 -5.76
C SER A 36 -8.91 2.62 -5.44
N GLU A 37 -9.51 1.46 -5.21
CA GLU A 37 -8.78 0.21 -4.97
C GLU A 37 -7.78 -0.14 -6.08
N SER A 38 -8.09 0.24 -7.33
CA SER A 38 -7.18 0.09 -8.48
C SER A 38 -5.91 0.93 -8.32
N GLY A 39 -6.03 2.15 -7.81
CA GLY A 39 -4.89 3.01 -7.49
C GLY A 39 -4.05 2.42 -6.36
N ILE A 40 -4.69 1.89 -5.30
CA ILE A 40 -3.97 1.18 -4.23
C ILE A 40 -3.25 -0.06 -4.78
N LYS A 41 -3.92 -0.87 -5.61
CA LYS A 41 -3.31 -2.04 -6.27
C LYS A 41 -2.07 -1.64 -7.07
N PHE A 42 -2.15 -0.57 -7.85
CA PHE A 42 -1.02 -0.05 -8.61
C PHE A 42 0.15 0.35 -7.70
N ASN A 43 -0.12 1.14 -6.66
CA ASN A 43 0.90 1.60 -5.72
C ASN A 43 1.53 0.45 -4.92
N LEU A 44 0.72 -0.49 -4.43
CA LEU A 44 1.22 -1.71 -3.76
C LEU A 44 2.09 -2.55 -4.69
N ASN A 45 1.71 -2.69 -5.95
CA ASN A 45 2.51 -3.43 -6.93
C ASN A 45 3.86 -2.72 -7.19
N GLN A 46 3.87 -1.39 -7.28
CA GLN A 46 5.11 -0.61 -7.38
C GLN A 46 6.00 -0.79 -6.14
N LEU A 47 5.44 -0.72 -4.94
CA LEU A 47 6.16 -0.95 -3.69
C LEU A 47 6.71 -2.38 -3.60
N LYS A 48 5.93 -3.37 -4.01
CA LYS A 48 6.34 -4.77 -4.06
C LYS A 48 7.48 -4.98 -5.07
N LYS A 49 7.37 -4.38 -6.26
CA LYS A 49 8.45 -4.39 -7.28
C LYS A 49 9.72 -3.72 -6.78
N LYS A 50 9.60 -2.67 -5.98
CA LYS A 50 10.73 -1.98 -5.33
C LYS A 50 11.26 -2.72 -4.10
N ASN A 51 10.75 -3.91 -3.78
CA ASN A 51 11.06 -4.65 -2.55
C ASN A 51 10.96 -3.78 -1.29
N LYS A 52 9.96 -2.88 -1.24
CA LYS A 52 9.68 -2.04 -0.07
C LYS A 52 8.66 -2.66 0.87
N ILE A 53 7.76 -3.49 0.34
CA ILE A 53 6.75 -4.20 1.14
C ILE A 53 6.60 -5.64 0.66
N LYS A 54 6.21 -6.52 1.58
CA LYS A 54 5.87 -7.91 1.32
C LYS A 54 4.63 -8.29 2.13
N ARG A 55 3.71 -9.03 1.52
CA ARG A 55 2.59 -9.63 2.27
C ARG A 55 3.07 -10.95 2.85
N VAL A 56 3.03 -11.06 4.18
CA VAL A 56 3.46 -12.23 4.96
C VAL A 56 2.30 -12.71 5.82
N GLY A 57 1.95 -13.99 5.69
CA GLY A 57 0.92 -14.64 6.51
C GLY A 57 -0.24 -15.24 5.70
N PRO A 58 -1.17 -15.93 6.39
CA PRO A 58 -2.19 -16.79 5.77
C PRO A 58 -3.23 -16.01 4.98
N ASP A 59 -3.93 -16.67 4.06
CA ASP A 59 -4.92 -16.08 3.15
C ASP A 59 -5.92 -15.14 3.85
N ARG A 60 -6.36 -15.52 5.07
CA ARG A 60 -7.35 -14.79 5.89
C ARG A 60 -6.77 -13.87 6.98
N GLY A 61 -5.46 -13.63 7.01
CA GLY A 61 -4.83 -12.83 8.07
C GLY A 61 -3.44 -12.28 7.77
N GLY A 62 -3.01 -12.36 6.51
CA GLY A 62 -1.70 -11.89 6.09
C GLY A 62 -1.50 -10.42 6.43
N SER A 63 -0.35 -10.13 7.04
CA SER A 63 0.12 -8.79 7.37
C SER A 63 1.07 -8.29 6.28
N TRP A 64 1.19 -6.99 6.16
CA TRP A 64 2.18 -6.31 5.33
C TRP A 64 3.41 -6.03 6.16
N GLU A 65 4.55 -6.47 5.65
CA GLU A 65 5.86 -6.26 6.23
C GLU A 65 6.63 -5.29 5.34
N ILE A 66 7.30 -4.31 5.96
CA ILE A 66 8.13 -3.34 5.23
C ILE A 66 9.54 -3.92 5.14
N LEU A 67 9.99 -4.16 3.92
CA LEU A 67 11.36 -4.57 3.61
C LEU A 67 12.19 -3.29 3.49
N LYS A 68 13.22 -3.14 4.34
CA LYS A 68 14.04 -1.93 4.43
C LYS A 68 15.03 -1.84 3.27
#